data_AF-A0A843GZ16-F1
#
_entry.id   AF-A0A843GZ16-F1
#
_cell.length_a   1.000
_cell.length_b   1.000
_cell.length_c   1.000
_cell.angle_alpha   90.00
_cell.angle_beta   90.00
_cell.angle_gamma   90.00
#
_symmetry.space_group_name_H-M   'P 1'
#
loop_
_entity.id
_entity.type
_entity.pdbx_description
1 polymer ?
#
loop_
_entity_poly.entity_id
_entity_poly.type
_entity_poly.pdbx_seq_one_letter_code
_entity_poly.pdbx_strand_id
1 'polypeptide(L)'
;MIPLPYYASTLNQMRGHKIPQSDINFSSEVYYYIWRSLYQRFVSKFDLGVPDHWDKDIYTFTILAMGFVGVFDTNKYASSIEDRFGIIPAPATLSGIGVQMQPTKIRTANPYFTMPESEVIYEGAGLIKITGDYRGILDIVDFYAERLALLVASIDQSIINSKYAYIVGANSEAGAATLKAIFDARNSGKPLIVFDKDKLKKKDAIDKTSPLTNEEPFNFIDLDVGRNYITDKLIQDYRSIMNQFDTEIGIANIQYEKKERLVTNEIESNNVESVARFNYFLDHLQLSIEKTIEVFPELSGSLYAKATVYDTGQTGAKEAKGGDSDVIEANGSRTSRLRNIFKR
;
A
#
# COMPACT_ATOMS: atom_id res chain seq x y z
N MET A 1 -15.55 -9.02 -4.97
CA MET A 1 -15.73 -9.57 -3.61
C MET A 1 -15.47 -8.41 -2.67
N ILE A 2 -16.51 -7.94 -1.97
CA ILE A 2 -16.39 -6.84 -0.98
C ILE A 2 -15.54 -7.40 0.16
N PRO A 3 -14.45 -6.74 0.60
CA PRO A 3 -13.72 -7.23 1.75
C PRO A 3 -14.65 -7.09 2.96
N LEU A 4 -14.93 -8.20 3.62
CA LEU A 4 -15.58 -8.22 4.93
C LEU A 4 -14.52 -7.90 6.00
N PRO A 5 -14.93 -7.31 7.13
CA PRO A 5 -14.04 -6.98 8.23
C PRO A 5 -13.29 -8.20 8.77
N TYR A 6 -12.01 -8.00 8.99
CA TYR A 6 -11.02 -9.05 9.21
C TYR A 6 -10.99 -9.42 10.70
N TYR A 7 -11.37 -10.65 11.03
CA TYR A 7 -11.23 -11.21 12.38
C TYR A 7 -9.87 -11.92 12.52
N ALA A 8 -9.35 -11.96 13.76
CA ALA A 8 -8.07 -12.56 14.13
C ALA A 8 -7.83 -14.00 13.58
N SER A 9 -8.89 -14.74 13.26
CA SER A 9 -8.83 -16.09 12.68
C SER A 9 -8.41 -16.15 11.21
N THR A 10 -8.44 -15.04 10.47
CA THR A 10 -8.14 -14.99 9.02
C THR A 10 -6.71 -14.52 8.67
N LEU A 11 -5.94 -14.03 9.65
CA LEU A 11 -4.52 -13.66 9.47
C LEU A 11 -3.66 -14.81 8.90
N ASN A 12 -3.97 -16.04 9.28
CA ASN A 12 -3.26 -17.22 8.79
C ASN A 12 -3.75 -17.69 7.40
N GLN A 13 -4.96 -17.32 6.97
CA GLN A 13 -5.49 -17.69 5.66
C GLN A 13 -4.99 -16.75 4.56
N MET A 14 -4.76 -15.47 4.83
CA MET A 14 -4.18 -14.51 3.86
C MET A 14 -2.72 -14.84 3.46
N ARG A 15 -1.97 -15.52 4.34
CA ARG A 15 -0.65 -16.06 3.98
C ARG A 15 -0.74 -17.13 2.89
N GLY A 16 -1.91 -17.75 2.71
CA GLY A 16 -2.16 -18.75 1.69
C GLY A 16 -2.98 -18.18 0.52
N HIS A 17 -2.43 -18.26 -0.68
CA HIS A 17 -3.12 -18.09 -1.97
C HIS A 17 -3.39 -16.65 -2.46
N LYS A 18 -2.35 -16.01 -3.02
CA LYS A 18 -2.44 -15.55 -4.42
C LYS A 18 -1.77 -16.63 -5.27
N ILE A 19 -2.55 -17.32 -6.10
CA ILE A 19 -2.01 -18.21 -7.14
C ILE A 19 -1.42 -17.26 -8.19
N PRO A 20 -0.11 -17.28 -8.46
CA PRO A 20 0.43 -16.49 -9.55
C PRO A 20 -0.22 -16.98 -10.85
N GLN A 21 -0.76 -16.06 -11.66
CA GLN A 21 -0.91 -16.33 -13.09
C GLN A 21 0.45 -16.83 -13.59
N SER A 22 0.46 -17.83 -14.48
CA SER A 22 1.66 -18.56 -14.91
C SER A 22 2.85 -17.70 -15.36
N ASP A 23 2.61 -16.42 -15.67
CA ASP A 23 3.60 -15.47 -16.19
C ASP A 23 4.02 -14.38 -15.20
N ILE A 24 3.37 -14.25 -14.03
CA ILE A 24 3.69 -13.24 -13.02
C ILE A 24 4.43 -13.90 -11.85
N ASN A 25 5.75 -13.98 -11.95
CA ASN A 25 6.59 -14.59 -10.91
C ASN A 25 7.09 -13.53 -9.91
N PHE A 26 6.28 -13.17 -8.92
CA PHE A 26 6.79 -12.53 -7.70
C PHE A 26 6.31 -13.29 -6.45
N SER A 27 7.12 -13.26 -5.40
CA SER A 27 6.78 -13.89 -4.13
C SER A 27 5.66 -13.13 -3.43
N SER A 28 4.67 -13.85 -2.88
CA SER A 28 3.62 -13.28 -2.04
C SER A 28 4.19 -12.48 -0.85
N GLU A 29 5.34 -12.89 -0.30
CA GLU A 29 5.99 -12.20 0.81
C GLU A 29 6.47 -10.80 0.42
N VAL A 30 7.05 -10.65 -0.78
CA VAL A 30 7.50 -9.36 -1.31
C VAL A 30 6.31 -8.45 -1.54
N TYR A 31 5.23 -8.99 -2.10
CA TYR A 31 3.97 -8.25 -2.27
C TYR A 31 3.44 -7.73 -0.94
N TYR A 32 3.28 -8.59 0.08
CA TYR A 32 2.73 -8.18 1.37
C TYR A 32 3.62 -7.19 2.12
N TYR A 33 4.94 -7.32 1.99
CA TYR A 33 5.89 -6.35 2.51
C TYR A 33 5.66 -4.96 1.90
N ILE A 34 5.60 -4.87 0.57
CA ILE A 34 5.39 -3.61 -0.15
C ILE A 34 4.01 -3.04 0.20
N TRP A 35 2.97 -3.86 0.10
CA TRP A 35 1.60 -3.48 0.44
C TRP A 35 1.51 -2.86 1.83
N ARG A 36 2.13 -3.50 2.83
CA ARG A 36 2.13 -3.00 4.22
C ARG A 36 2.86 -1.66 4.31
N SER A 37 3.99 -1.51 3.62
CA SER A 37 4.75 -0.26 3.58
C SER A 37 3.95 0.89 2.97
N LEU A 38 3.29 0.65 1.84
CA LEU A 38 2.43 1.62 1.15
C LEU A 38 1.23 2.02 2.02
N TYR A 39 0.57 1.05 2.64
CA TYR A 39 -0.56 1.31 3.53
C TYR A 39 -0.12 2.15 4.75
N GLN A 40 0.99 1.77 5.41
CA GLN A 40 1.52 2.53 6.56
C GLN A 40 1.90 3.97 6.18
N ARG A 41 2.43 4.19 4.97
CA ARG A 41 2.68 5.53 4.44
C ARG A 41 1.40 6.34 4.31
N PHE A 42 0.33 5.76 3.76
CA PHE A 42 -0.97 6.43 3.68
C PHE A 42 -1.53 6.79 5.06
N VAL A 43 -1.53 5.84 6.00
CA VAL A 43 -2.02 6.04 7.37
C VAL A 43 -1.27 7.18 8.07
N SER A 44 0.04 7.30 7.85
CA SER A 44 0.88 8.31 8.51
C SER A 44 0.41 9.76 8.28
N LYS A 45 -0.32 10.00 7.19
CA LYS A 45 -0.86 11.32 6.83
C LYS A 45 -2.04 11.76 7.70
N PHE A 46 -2.67 10.84 8.42
CA PHE A 46 -3.81 11.11 9.26
C PHE A 46 -3.42 11.12 10.74
N ASP A 47 -3.83 12.16 11.44
CA ASP A 47 -3.94 12.18 12.89
C ASP A 47 -5.40 11.91 13.26
N LEU A 48 -5.67 10.68 13.70
CA LEU A 48 -7.00 10.23 14.11
C LEU A 48 -7.10 10.19 15.63
N GLY A 49 -8.10 10.88 16.18
CA GLY A 49 -8.53 10.74 17.57
C GLY A 49 -9.69 9.76 17.68
N VAL A 50 -9.65 8.91 18.70
CA VAL A 50 -10.75 8.01 19.07
C VAL A 50 -10.94 8.01 20.59
N PRO A 51 -12.16 7.73 21.10
CA PRO A 51 -12.40 7.47 22.51
C PRO A 51 -11.50 6.36 23.11
N ASP A 52 -11.19 6.45 24.40
CA ASP A 52 -10.27 5.51 25.08
C ASP A 52 -10.71 4.04 25.03
N HIS A 53 -12.02 3.79 24.97
CA HIS A 53 -12.57 2.44 24.89
C HIS A 53 -12.61 1.89 23.46
N TRP A 54 -12.20 2.67 22.45
CA TRP A 54 -12.11 2.23 21.06
C TRP A 54 -10.72 1.69 20.75
N ASP A 55 -10.66 0.59 20.00
CA ASP A 55 -9.42 0.13 19.41
C ASP A 55 -9.06 1.02 18.21
N LYS A 56 -8.03 1.87 18.37
CA LYS A 56 -7.57 2.80 17.34
C LYS A 56 -7.07 2.09 16.09
N ASP A 57 -6.41 0.95 16.22
CA ASP A 57 -5.81 0.24 15.09
C ASP A 57 -6.89 -0.39 14.22
N ILE A 58 -7.87 -1.05 14.83
CA ILE A 58 -9.03 -1.63 14.13
C ILE A 58 -9.89 -0.52 13.50
N TYR A 59 -10.12 0.58 14.20
CA TYR A 59 -10.85 1.74 13.68
C TYR A 59 -10.16 2.32 12.44
N THR A 60 -8.87 2.60 12.55
CA THR A 60 -8.04 3.17 11.48
C THR A 60 -8.04 2.24 10.27
N PHE A 61 -7.84 0.94 10.50
CA PHE A 61 -7.86 -0.05 9.43
C PHE A 61 -9.21 -0.16 8.74
N THR A 62 -10.30 -0.22 9.50
CA THR A 62 -11.65 -0.34 8.93
C THR A 62 -11.99 0.87 8.06
N ILE A 63 -11.68 2.08 8.50
CA ILE A 63 -11.98 3.29 7.70
C ILE A 63 -11.04 3.43 6.53
N LEU A 64 -9.73 3.48 6.78
CA LEU A 64 -8.76 3.83 5.75
C LEU A 64 -8.61 2.72 4.71
N ALA A 65 -8.66 1.46 5.14
CA ALA A 65 -8.54 0.32 4.24
C ALA A 65 -9.89 -0.06 3.61
N MET A 66 -10.97 -0.21 4.41
CA MET A 66 -12.24 -0.71 3.88
C MET A 66 -13.16 0.39 3.34
N GLY A 67 -12.98 1.63 3.79
CA GLY A 67 -13.63 2.83 3.25
C GLY A 67 -14.67 3.45 4.18
N PHE A 68 -15.27 2.65 5.05
CA PHE A 68 -16.27 3.14 6.00
C PHE A 68 -16.37 2.25 7.24
N VAL A 69 -16.89 2.83 8.33
CA VAL A 69 -17.27 2.12 9.55
C VAL A 69 -18.59 2.64 10.08
N GLY A 70 -19.42 1.75 10.63
CA GLY A 70 -20.64 2.14 11.33
C GLY A 70 -20.34 2.42 12.79
N VAL A 71 -21.02 3.40 13.37
CA VAL A 71 -20.92 3.70 14.81
C VAL A 71 -22.28 3.43 15.43
N PHE A 72 -22.31 2.57 16.44
CA PHE A 72 -23.55 2.07 17.02
C PHE A 72 -23.54 2.19 18.53
N ASP A 73 -24.68 2.58 19.10
CA ASP A 73 -24.93 2.43 20.53
C ASP A 73 -25.38 1.00 20.82
N THR A 74 -24.43 0.17 21.28
CA THR A 74 -24.69 -1.24 21.59
C THR A 74 -25.54 -1.42 22.83
N ASN A 75 -25.62 -0.42 23.72
CA ASN A 75 -26.40 -0.52 24.95
C ASN A 75 -27.90 -0.69 24.67
N LYS A 76 -28.38 -0.18 23.52
CA LYS A 76 -29.75 -0.34 23.04
C LYS A 76 -30.11 -1.78 22.66
N TYR A 77 -29.11 -2.59 22.28
CA TYR A 77 -29.31 -3.93 21.72
C TYR A 77 -28.67 -5.04 22.56
N ALA A 78 -28.05 -4.69 23.67
CA ALA A 78 -27.43 -5.65 24.59
C ALA A 78 -28.49 -6.51 25.28
N SER A 79 -28.38 -7.84 25.12
CA SER A 79 -29.27 -8.81 25.76
C SER A 79 -28.99 -8.96 27.26
N SER A 80 -27.76 -8.68 27.70
CA SER A 80 -27.34 -8.73 29.09
C SER A 80 -26.55 -7.46 29.47
N ILE A 81 -26.32 -7.25 30.78
CA ILE A 81 -25.50 -6.13 31.28
C ILE A 81 -24.04 -6.27 30.81
N GLU A 82 -23.57 -7.50 30.61
CA GLU A 82 -22.20 -7.82 30.21
C GLU A 82 -21.95 -7.53 28.72
N ASP A 83 -23.02 -7.48 27.90
CA ASP A 83 -22.96 -7.16 26.47
C ASP A 83 -23.09 -5.66 26.17
N ARG A 84 -23.01 -4.80 27.21
CA ARG A 84 -23.09 -3.34 27.09
C ARG A 84 -21.70 -2.76 26.87
N PHE A 85 -21.32 -2.62 25.60
CA PHE A 85 -20.03 -2.06 25.20
C PHE A 85 -20.07 -0.54 24.95
N GLY A 86 -21.22 0.10 25.12
CA GLY A 86 -21.40 1.52 24.83
C GLY A 86 -21.46 1.82 23.34
N ILE A 87 -21.06 3.04 22.98
CA ILE A 87 -20.96 3.45 21.58
C ILE A 87 -19.63 2.99 21.03
N ILE A 88 -19.66 2.12 20.03
CA ILE A 88 -18.46 1.53 19.43
C ILE A 88 -18.50 1.61 17.90
N PRO A 89 -17.33 1.67 17.25
CA PRO A 89 -17.24 1.52 15.82
C PRO A 89 -17.28 0.02 15.52
N ALA A 90 -18.15 -0.38 14.62
CA ALA A 90 -18.22 -1.75 14.15
C ALA A 90 -18.29 -1.77 12.63
N PRO A 91 -17.61 -2.74 12.00
CA PRO A 91 -17.85 -3.04 10.61
C PRO A 91 -19.32 -3.27 10.30
N ALA A 92 -19.79 -2.74 9.18
CA ALA A 92 -21.21 -2.68 8.90
C ALA A 92 -21.52 -2.99 7.44
N THR A 93 -22.76 -3.39 7.21
CA THR A 93 -23.37 -3.54 5.90
C THR A 93 -24.32 -2.37 5.67
N LEU A 94 -24.19 -1.74 4.51
CA LEU A 94 -25.06 -0.65 4.07
C LEU A 94 -26.23 -1.22 3.27
N SER A 95 -27.42 -0.68 3.49
CA SER A 95 -28.65 -1.12 2.84
C SER A 95 -29.66 0.03 2.68
N GLY A 96 -30.76 -0.24 2.01
CA GLY A 96 -31.74 0.80 1.65
C GLY A 96 -31.25 1.71 0.53
N ILE A 97 -32.18 2.40 -0.13
CA ILE A 97 -31.88 3.30 -1.24
C ILE A 97 -32.65 4.59 -0.99
N GLY A 98 -31.92 5.70 -0.83
CA GLY A 98 -32.48 7.04 -0.67
C GLY A 98 -32.77 7.71 -2.01
N VAL A 99 -33.33 8.92 -1.95
CA VAL A 99 -33.69 9.72 -3.15
C VAL A 99 -32.49 9.97 -4.06
N GLN A 100 -31.30 10.16 -3.47
CA GLN A 100 -30.04 10.37 -4.21
C GLN A 100 -29.29 9.06 -4.49
N MET A 101 -29.97 7.91 -4.41
CA MET A 101 -29.39 6.57 -4.60
C MET A 101 -28.28 6.21 -3.59
N GLN A 102 -28.18 6.96 -2.49
CA GLN A 102 -27.26 6.66 -1.39
C GLN A 102 -27.88 5.66 -0.41
N PRO A 103 -27.08 4.83 0.28
CA PRO A 103 -27.58 3.97 1.34
C PRO A 103 -28.23 4.78 2.46
N THR A 104 -29.35 4.29 2.99
CA THR A 104 -30.12 4.95 4.05
C THR A 104 -30.10 4.21 5.37
N LYS A 105 -29.77 2.92 5.34
CA LYS A 105 -29.77 2.05 6.51
C LYS A 105 -28.42 1.37 6.69
N ILE A 106 -28.08 1.09 7.94
CA ILE A 106 -26.83 0.45 8.32
C ILE A 106 -27.08 -0.62 9.38
N ARG A 107 -26.36 -1.73 9.28
CA ARG A 107 -26.43 -2.84 10.24
C ARG A 107 -25.06 -3.45 10.45
N THR A 108 -24.73 -3.80 11.68
CA THR A 108 -23.56 -4.63 11.97
C THR A 108 -23.99 -6.05 12.36
N ALA A 109 -23.10 -7.01 12.08
CA ALA A 109 -23.23 -8.39 12.51
C ALA A 109 -22.04 -8.72 13.40
N ASN A 110 -22.29 -8.74 14.71
CA ASN A 110 -21.27 -9.05 15.71
C ASN A 110 -21.74 -10.25 16.56
N PRO A 111 -20.89 -11.26 16.82
CA PRO A 111 -21.25 -12.39 17.67
C PRO A 111 -21.69 -12.00 19.10
N TYR A 112 -21.24 -10.85 19.61
CA TYR A 112 -21.50 -10.41 20.98
C TYR A 112 -22.79 -9.60 21.15
N PHE A 113 -23.34 -9.03 20.08
CA PHE A 113 -24.61 -8.32 20.14
C PHE A 113 -25.34 -8.41 18.80
N THR A 114 -26.65 -8.66 18.85
CA THR A 114 -27.47 -8.80 17.64
C THR A 114 -28.37 -7.58 17.48
N MET A 115 -28.16 -6.84 16.40
CA MET A 115 -29.11 -5.80 16.00
C MET A 115 -30.35 -6.44 15.36
N PRO A 116 -31.56 -6.23 15.94
CA PRO A 116 -32.79 -6.82 15.43
C PRO A 116 -33.18 -6.21 14.07
N GLU A 117 -32.94 -4.92 13.88
CA GLU A 117 -33.22 -4.20 12.63
C GLU A 117 -32.04 -3.33 12.19
N SER A 118 -32.09 -2.85 10.95
CA SER A 118 -31.09 -1.91 10.43
C SER A 118 -31.47 -0.49 10.84
N GLU A 119 -30.51 0.26 11.37
CA GLU A 119 -30.69 1.63 11.83
C GLU A 119 -30.63 2.62 10.67
N VAL A 120 -31.34 3.74 10.81
CA VAL A 120 -31.26 4.85 9.85
C VAL A 120 -29.96 5.61 10.07
N ILE A 121 -29.20 5.79 8.99
CA ILE A 121 -27.91 6.45 9.00
C ILE A 121 -28.10 7.93 9.39
N TYR A 122 -27.31 8.39 10.35
CA TYR A 122 -27.35 9.72 10.96
C TYR A 122 -28.62 10.06 11.76
N GLU A 123 -29.44 9.05 12.12
CA GLU A 123 -30.57 9.22 13.04
C GLU A 123 -30.48 8.26 14.24
N GLY A 124 -30.20 6.98 13.97
CA GLY A 124 -30.02 5.95 15.00
C GLY A 124 -28.61 5.40 15.10
N ALA A 125 -27.83 5.52 14.02
CA ALA A 125 -26.45 5.08 13.92
C ALA A 125 -25.59 6.08 13.14
N GLY A 126 -24.32 6.16 13.49
CA GLY A 126 -23.32 6.95 12.80
C GLY A 126 -22.72 6.19 11.63
N LEU A 127 -22.23 6.93 10.65
CA LEU A 127 -21.47 6.38 9.53
C LEU A 127 -20.28 7.29 9.27
N ILE A 128 -19.09 6.73 9.39
CA ILE A 128 -17.83 7.41 9.09
C ILE A 128 -17.29 6.82 7.79
N LYS A 129 -17.02 7.65 6.78
CA LYS A 129 -16.47 7.23 5.48
C LYS A 129 -15.37 8.16 5.00
N ILE A 130 -14.40 7.62 4.27
CA ILE A 130 -13.25 8.36 3.73
C ILE A 130 -13.48 8.88 2.30
N THR A 131 -14.46 8.33 1.59
CA THR A 131 -14.75 8.65 0.19
C THR A 131 -16.24 8.71 -0.08
N GLY A 132 -16.63 9.39 -1.16
CA GLY A 132 -18.02 9.45 -1.60
C GLY A 132 -18.60 8.09 -2.03
N ASP A 133 -17.76 7.18 -2.53
CA ASP A 133 -18.12 5.86 -3.06
C ASP A 133 -17.96 4.71 -2.05
N TYR A 134 -17.69 5.04 -0.78
CA TYR A 134 -17.59 4.08 0.33
C TYR A 134 -16.41 3.11 0.20
N ARG A 135 -15.39 3.45 -0.58
CA ARG A 135 -14.17 2.66 -0.74
C ARG A 135 -13.00 3.22 0.04
N GLY A 136 -12.16 2.35 0.57
CA GLY A 136 -10.90 2.74 1.18
C GLY A 136 -9.78 2.79 0.16
N ILE A 137 -8.54 2.91 0.64
CA ILE A 137 -7.34 3.05 -0.20
C ILE A 137 -6.82 1.72 -0.77
N LEU A 138 -7.42 0.59 -0.41
CA LEU A 138 -6.84 -0.73 -0.68
C LEU A 138 -6.66 -1.03 -2.16
N ASP A 139 -7.58 -0.58 -3.01
CA ASP A 139 -7.46 -0.76 -4.46
C ASP A 139 -6.26 -0.01 -5.04
N ILE A 140 -6.01 1.21 -4.57
CA ILE A 140 -4.83 2.00 -4.90
C ILE A 140 -3.56 1.30 -4.38
N VAL A 141 -3.54 0.89 -3.11
CA VAL A 141 -2.37 0.21 -2.52
C VAL A 141 -2.05 -1.09 -3.27
N ASP A 142 -3.05 -1.91 -3.57
CA ASP A 142 -2.88 -3.17 -4.32
C ASP A 142 -2.31 -2.90 -5.72
N PHE A 143 -2.86 -1.90 -6.44
CA PHE A 143 -2.40 -1.53 -7.78
C PHE A 143 -0.91 -1.17 -7.84
N TYR A 144 -0.42 -0.40 -6.87
CA TYR A 144 0.99 -0.03 -6.79
C TYR A 144 1.86 -1.16 -6.24
N ALA A 145 1.36 -1.92 -5.25
CA ALA A 145 2.08 -3.05 -4.67
C ALA A 145 2.38 -4.14 -5.70
N GLU A 146 1.44 -4.48 -6.59
CA GLU A 146 1.65 -5.48 -7.64
C GLU A 146 2.77 -5.07 -8.62
N ARG A 147 2.78 -3.80 -9.04
CA ARG A 147 3.81 -3.26 -9.96
C ARG A 147 5.19 -3.25 -9.33
N LEU A 148 5.27 -2.77 -8.09
CA LEU A 148 6.54 -2.72 -7.36
C LEU A 148 7.06 -4.13 -7.05
N ALA A 149 6.18 -5.08 -6.73
CA ALA A 149 6.57 -6.48 -6.50
C ALA A 149 7.14 -7.11 -7.78
N LEU A 150 6.52 -6.86 -8.93
CA LEU A 150 7.02 -7.31 -10.23
C LEU A 150 8.38 -6.68 -10.58
N LEU A 151 8.57 -5.40 -10.29
CA LEU A 151 9.87 -4.73 -10.47
C LEU A 151 10.95 -5.31 -9.56
N VAL A 152 10.65 -5.60 -8.30
CA VAL A 152 11.62 -6.22 -7.38
C VAL A 152 12.03 -7.60 -7.89
N ALA A 153 11.08 -8.43 -8.35
CA ALA A 153 11.41 -9.71 -8.96
C ALA A 153 12.28 -9.57 -10.22
N SER A 154 12.02 -8.54 -11.04
CA SER A 154 12.81 -8.23 -12.23
C SER A 154 14.23 -7.74 -11.89
N ILE A 155 14.36 -6.94 -10.83
CA ILE A 155 15.65 -6.48 -10.28
C ILE A 155 16.46 -7.69 -9.80
N ASP A 156 15.86 -8.57 -9.01
CA ASP A 156 16.51 -9.77 -8.50
C ASP A 156 16.98 -10.67 -9.65
N GLN A 157 16.13 -10.90 -10.65
CA GLN A 157 16.49 -11.69 -11.83
C GLN A 157 17.61 -11.02 -12.65
N SER A 158 17.55 -9.69 -12.84
CA SER A 158 18.60 -8.94 -13.52
C SER A 158 19.93 -9.07 -12.79
N ILE A 159 19.95 -8.99 -11.46
CA ILE A 159 21.15 -9.16 -10.63
C ILE A 159 21.70 -10.59 -10.75
N ILE A 160 20.82 -11.60 -10.73
CA ILE A 160 21.21 -13.01 -10.91
C ILE A 160 21.85 -13.24 -12.28
N ASN A 161 21.22 -12.75 -13.35
CA ASN A 161 21.74 -12.85 -14.71
C ASN A 161 23.06 -12.09 -14.86
N SER A 162 23.25 -11.01 -14.11
CA SER A 162 24.50 -10.24 -14.10
C SER A 162 25.65 -10.96 -13.41
N LYS A 163 25.36 -11.94 -12.54
CA LYS A 163 26.39 -12.81 -11.94
C LYS A 163 26.79 -13.96 -12.87
N TYR A 164 25.85 -14.46 -13.67
CA TYR A 164 26.03 -15.66 -14.49
C TYR A 164 25.43 -15.48 -15.88
N ALA A 165 26.28 -15.17 -16.85
CA ALA A 165 25.88 -14.93 -18.24
C ALA A 165 26.30 -16.05 -19.21
N TYR A 166 26.57 -17.24 -18.66
CA TYR A 166 27.10 -18.35 -19.44
C TYR A 166 26.08 -19.46 -19.54
N ILE A 167 25.61 -19.72 -20.76
CA ILE A 167 24.93 -20.98 -21.06
C ILE A 167 26.02 -22.00 -21.37
N VAL A 168 26.05 -23.09 -20.61
CA VAL A 168 27.04 -24.17 -20.78
C VAL A 168 26.35 -25.37 -21.43
N GLY A 169 26.66 -25.63 -22.69
CA GLY A 169 26.27 -26.87 -23.36
C GLY A 169 27.12 -28.04 -22.89
N ALA A 170 26.56 -29.24 -22.70
CA ALA A 170 27.31 -30.43 -22.33
C ALA A 170 27.08 -31.55 -23.35
N ASN A 171 28.15 -32.24 -23.74
CA ASN A 171 28.09 -33.30 -24.75
C ASN A 171 27.56 -34.67 -24.21
N SER A 172 27.26 -34.77 -22.92
CA SER A 172 26.67 -35.98 -22.30
C SER A 172 25.92 -35.64 -21.00
N GLU A 173 24.93 -36.45 -20.63
CA GLU A 173 24.15 -36.29 -19.39
C GLU A 173 25.03 -36.35 -18.12
N ALA A 174 26.05 -37.22 -18.12
CA ALA A 174 27.04 -37.32 -17.05
C ALA A 174 27.92 -36.05 -16.94
N GLY A 175 28.26 -35.44 -18.08
CA GLY A 175 28.97 -34.16 -18.14
C GLY A 175 28.10 -33.01 -17.61
N ALA A 176 26.82 -32.99 -17.98
CA ALA A 176 25.85 -32.00 -17.51
C ALA A 176 25.66 -32.04 -15.98
N ALA A 177 25.51 -33.25 -15.42
CA ALA A 177 25.38 -33.44 -13.96
C ALA A 177 26.64 -33.00 -13.20
N THR A 178 27.83 -33.26 -13.76
CA THR A 178 29.11 -32.84 -13.16
C THR A 178 29.27 -31.32 -13.19
N LEU A 179 28.94 -30.68 -14.32
CA LEU A 179 28.97 -29.22 -14.46
C LEU A 179 27.97 -28.54 -13.54
N LYS A 180 26.76 -29.10 -13.40
CA LYS A 180 25.75 -28.62 -12.44
C LYS A 180 26.25 -28.71 -11.00
N ALA A 181 26.88 -29.82 -10.61
CA ALA A 181 27.46 -29.98 -9.27
C ALA A 181 28.61 -28.99 -8.99
N ILE A 182 29.44 -28.69 -10.00
CA ILE A 182 30.50 -27.66 -9.90
C ILE A 182 29.87 -26.28 -9.74
N PHE A 183 28.82 -25.97 -10.49
CA PHE A 183 28.10 -24.71 -10.41
C PHE A 183 27.42 -24.52 -9.04
N ASP A 184 26.74 -25.56 -8.53
CA ASP A 184 26.11 -25.55 -7.21
C ASP A 184 27.15 -25.44 -6.07
N ALA A 185 28.30 -26.12 -6.20
CA ALA A 185 29.40 -26.02 -5.24
C ALA A 185 30.05 -24.62 -5.23
N ARG A 186 30.11 -23.95 -6.39
CA ARG A 186 30.58 -22.56 -6.50
C ARG A 186 29.56 -21.59 -5.90
N ASN A 187 28.27 -21.75 -6.20
CA ASN A 187 27.19 -20.92 -5.69
C ASN A 187 27.02 -21.02 -4.17
N SER A 188 27.31 -22.19 -3.59
CA SER A 188 27.31 -22.38 -2.13
C SER A 188 28.52 -21.77 -1.42
N GLY A 189 29.41 -21.07 -2.12
CA GLY A 189 30.53 -20.35 -1.53
C GLY A 189 31.65 -21.25 -1.00
N LYS A 190 31.75 -22.50 -1.48
CA LYS A 190 32.83 -23.39 -1.08
C LYS A 190 34.16 -22.91 -1.68
N PRO A 191 35.21 -22.70 -0.87
CA PRO A 191 36.46 -22.09 -1.33
C PRO A 191 37.32 -22.99 -2.23
N LEU A 192 37.09 -24.31 -2.21
CA LEU A 192 37.80 -25.27 -3.05
C LEU A 192 36.82 -26.33 -3.58
N ILE A 193 36.79 -26.51 -4.89
CA ILE A 193 36.02 -27.55 -5.56
C ILE A 193 37.02 -28.48 -6.24
N VAL A 194 37.12 -29.71 -5.75
CA VAL A 194 37.97 -30.75 -6.33
C VAL A 194 37.10 -31.66 -7.17
N PHE A 195 37.38 -31.74 -8.46
CA PHE A 195 36.69 -32.63 -9.40
C PHE A 195 37.71 -33.41 -10.23
N ASP A 196 37.30 -34.59 -10.65
CA ASP A 196 38.10 -35.47 -11.48
C ASP A 196 38.25 -34.88 -12.89
N LYS A 197 39.49 -34.62 -13.30
CA LYS A 197 39.85 -34.03 -14.60
C LYS A 197 39.39 -34.92 -15.76
N ASP A 198 39.27 -36.23 -15.54
CA ASP A 198 38.87 -37.18 -16.58
C ASP A 198 37.37 -37.15 -16.87
N LYS A 199 36.55 -36.56 -15.98
CA LYS A 199 35.11 -36.29 -16.23
C LYS A 199 34.87 -35.08 -17.11
N LEU A 200 35.89 -34.26 -17.35
CA LEU A 200 35.88 -33.13 -18.27
C LEU A 200 36.60 -33.45 -19.59
N LYS A 201 37.01 -34.70 -19.82
CA LYS A 201 37.58 -35.12 -21.10
C LYS A 201 36.50 -35.77 -21.98
N LYS A 202 36.60 -35.55 -23.30
CA LYS A 202 35.83 -36.32 -24.29
C LYS A 202 35.95 -37.82 -23.99
N LYS A 203 34.83 -38.54 -23.94
CA LYS A 203 34.82 -39.93 -24.38
C LYS A 203 34.68 -39.88 -25.90
N ASP A 204 35.57 -40.57 -26.59
CA ASP A 204 35.75 -40.57 -28.04
C ASP A 204 34.43 -40.86 -28.78
N ALA A 205 33.87 -39.82 -29.42
CA ALA A 205 33.07 -39.89 -30.66
C ALA A 205 32.52 -38.49 -30.95
N ILE A 206 33.17 -37.72 -31.82
CA ILE A 206 32.50 -36.60 -32.52
C ILE A 206 32.46 -36.94 -34.00
N ASP A 207 31.24 -37.22 -34.45
CA ASP A 207 30.82 -37.14 -35.85
C ASP A 207 31.06 -35.69 -36.34
N LYS A 208 31.76 -35.54 -37.47
CA LYS A 208 32.33 -34.28 -37.96
C LYS A 208 31.28 -33.28 -38.51
N THR A 209 30.02 -33.48 -38.19
CA THR A 209 28.87 -32.74 -38.74
C THR A 209 28.15 -31.86 -37.71
N SER A 210 28.52 -31.92 -36.43
CA SER A 210 27.96 -31.02 -35.41
C SER A 210 28.63 -29.64 -35.47
N PRO A 211 27.87 -28.52 -35.46
CA PRO A 211 28.40 -27.14 -35.52
C PRO A 211 29.22 -26.71 -34.29
N LEU A 212 29.57 -27.64 -33.41
CA LEU A 212 30.42 -27.46 -32.25
C LEU A 212 31.88 -27.78 -32.66
N THR A 213 32.59 -26.79 -33.20
CA THR A 213 34.00 -26.93 -33.58
C THR A 213 34.90 -27.07 -32.35
N ASN A 214 35.11 -28.32 -31.96
CA ASN A 214 36.38 -29.00 -31.69
C ASN A 214 37.37 -28.66 -30.56
N GLU A 215 37.18 -27.69 -29.66
CA GLU A 215 38.22 -27.48 -28.63
C GLU A 215 37.79 -27.64 -27.16
N GLU A 216 36.50 -27.60 -26.81
CA GLU A 216 36.08 -27.78 -25.40
C GLU A 216 34.84 -28.69 -25.27
N PRO A 217 34.71 -29.49 -24.19
CA PRO A 217 33.56 -30.37 -23.94
C PRO A 217 32.28 -29.59 -23.57
N PHE A 218 32.38 -28.27 -23.50
CA PHE A 218 31.32 -27.31 -23.30
C PHE A 218 31.52 -26.12 -24.24
N ASN A 219 30.42 -25.51 -24.68
CA ASN A 219 30.46 -24.21 -25.33
C ASN A 219 29.94 -23.16 -24.36
N PHE A 220 30.69 -22.06 -24.24
CA PHE A 220 30.20 -20.85 -23.61
C PHE A 220 29.46 -20.02 -24.67
N ILE A 221 28.19 -19.72 -24.41
CA ILE A 221 27.54 -18.58 -25.05
C ILE A 221 27.75 -17.41 -24.11
N ASP A 222 28.60 -16.46 -24.49
CA ASP A 222 28.79 -15.20 -23.78
C ASP A 222 27.58 -14.30 -24.05
N LEU A 223 26.69 -14.22 -23.06
CA LEU A 223 25.58 -13.28 -23.08
C LEU A 223 26.09 -11.93 -22.55
N ASP A 224 26.79 -11.15 -23.37
CA ASP A 224 27.35 -9.81 -23.07
C ASP A 224 26.69 -9.14 -21.84
N VAL A 225 27.31 -9.36 -20.68
CA VAL A 225 26.69 -9.13 -19.36
C VAL A 225 26.54 -7.65 -19.07
N GLY A 226 27.51 -6.87 -19.55
CA GLY A 226 27.53 -5.41 -19.40
C GLY A 226 26.46 -4.74 -20.24
N ARG A 227 26.22 -5.23 -21.47
CA ARG A 227 25.19 -4.66 -22.34
C ARG A 227 23.76 -5.01 -21.90
N ASN A 228 23.58 -6.14 -21.21
CA ASN A 228 22.28 -6.59 -20.70
C ASN A 228 22.02 -6.20 -19.24
N TYR A 229 22.93 -5.48 -18.59
CA TYR A 229 22.70 -4.94 -17.25
C TYR A 229 21.66 -3.82 -17.31
N ILE A 230 20.46 -4.09 -16.78
CA ILE A 230 19.34 -3.13 -16.75
C ILE A 230 18.88 -2.80 -15.33
N THR A 231 19.61 -3.27 -14.31
CA THR A 231 19.19 -3.14 -12.90
C THR A 231 19.08 -1.68 -12.48
N ASP A 232 19.96 -0.80 -12.98
CA ASP A 232 19.93 0.64 -12.74
C ASP A 232 18.62 1.28 -13.25
N LYS A 233 18.19 0.93 -14.46
CA LYS A 233 16.92 1.38 -15.04
C LYS A 233 15.72 0.87 -14.25
N LEU A 234 15.72 -0.41 -13.87
CA LEU A 234 14.64 -0.99 -13.06
C LEU A 234 14.52 -0.32 -11.67
N ILE A 235 15.64 0.07 -11.06
CA ILE A 235 15.64 0.83 -9.80
C ILE A 235 15.09 2.25 -10.01
N GLN A 236 15.39 2.89 -11.15
CA GLN A 236 14.79 4.19 -11.50
C GLN A 236 13.27 4.06 -11.70
N ASP A 237 12.80 3.04 -12.40
CA ASP A 237 11.37 2.75 -12.56
C ASP A 237 10.70 2.50 -11.20
N TYR A 238 11.34 1.73 -10.31
CA TYR A 238 10.85 1.50 -8.96
C TYR A 238 10.64 2.81 -8.19
N ARG A 239 11.63 3.71 -8.24
CA ARG A 239 11.54 5.04 -7.61
C ARG A 239 10.44 5.87 -8.25
N SER A 240 10.32 5.85 -9.57
CA SER A 240 9.28 6.57 -10.30
C SER A 240 7.87 6.11 -9.88
N ILE A 241 7.65 4.80 -9.76
CA ILE A 241 6.35 4.26 -9.33
C ILE A 241 6.07 4.62 -7.87
N MET A 242 7.07 4.57 -6.99
CA MET A 242 6.91 5.04 -5.61
C MET A 242 6.56 6.53 -5.56
N ASN A 243 7.19 7.33 -6.40
CA ASN A 243 6.94 8.77 -6.48
C ASN A 243 5.50 9.08 -6.94
N GLN A 244 4.98 8.29 -7.89
CA GLN A 244 3.59 8.39 -8.33
C GLN A 244 2.62 8.01 -7.20
N PHE A 245 2.91 6.94 -6.45
CA PHE A 245 2.12 6.58 -5.28
C PHE A 245 2.12 7.71 -4.24
N ASP A 246 3.29 8.24 -3.89
CA ASP A 246 3.43 9.32 -2.91
C ASP A 246 2.61 10.56 -3.34
N THR A 247 2.63 10.91 -4.63
CA THR A 247 1.81 12.00 -5.20
C THR A 247 0.31 11.68 -5.07
N GLU A 248 -0.11 10.46 -5.41
CA GLU A 248 -1.50 10.00 -5.33
C GLU A 248 -2.08 10.09 -3.90
N ILE A 249 -1.26 9.83 -2.89
CA ILE A 249 -1.64 9.90 -1.47
C ILE A 249 -1.36 11.27 -0.80
N GLY A 250 -0.87 12.25 -1.55
CA GLY A 250 -0.62 13.60 -1.07
C GLY A 250 0.65 13.76 -0.21
N ILE A 251 1.64 12.90 -0.42
CA ILE A 251 3.01 13.09 0.06
C ILE A 251 3.76 13.90 -1.01
N ALA A 252 4.16 15.12 -0.63
CA ALA A 252 4.96 15.97 -1.50
C ALA A 252 6.28 15.28 -1.84
N ASN A 253 6.62 15.29 -3.13
CA ASN A 253 7.81 14.65 -3.64
C ASN A 253 8.64 15.64 -4.45
N ILE A 254 9.94 15.68 -4.18
CA ILE A 254 10.89 16.48 -4.93
C ILE A 254 11.64 15.52 -5.85
N GLN A 255 11.43 15.62 -7.16
CA GLN A 255 12.23 14.87 -8.13
C GLN A 255 13.70 15.28 -8.00
N TYR A 256 14.53 14.38 -7.44
CA TYR A 256 15.95 14.63 -7.19
C TYR A 256 16.84 14.56 -8.44
N GLU A 257 16.28 14.38 -9.64
CA GLU A 257 17.05 14.58 -10.87
C GLU A 257 17.31 16.08 -11.05
N LYS A 258 18.40 16.55 -10.44
CA LYS A 258 19.01 17.86 -10.71
C LYS A 258 19.39 17.96 -12.18
N LYS A 259 18.41 18.25 -13.05
CA LYS A 259 18.63 19.21 -14.12
C LYS A 259 18.55 20.56 -13.46
N GLU A 260 19.56 21.41 -13.63
CA GLU A 260 19.69 22.74 -13.03
C GLU A 260 18.60 23.76 -13.45
N ARG A 261 17.44 23.29 -13.92
CA ARG A 261 16.29 24.08 -14.37
C ARG A 261 14.97 23.34 -14.15
N LEU A 262 14.71 22.79 -12.96
CA LEU A 262 13.31 22.54 -12.61
C LEU A 262 12.63 23.90 -12.46
N VAL A 263 11.66 24.17 -13.34
CA VAL A 263 10.90 25.43 -13.33
C VAL A 263 10.01 25.40 -12.09
N THR A 264 10.12 26.42 -11.25
CA THR A 264 9.40 26.55 -9.96
C THR A 264 7.90 26.22 -10.06
N ASN A 265 7.29 26.55 -11.20
CA ASN A 265 5.87 26.32 -11.48
C ASN A 265 5.48 24.83 -11.55
N GLU A 266 6.39 23.93 -11.96
CA GLU A 266 6.11 22.49 -12.07
C GLU A 266 6.12 21.82 -10.68
N ILE A 267 7.04 22.26 -9.82
CA ILE A 267 7.10 21.85 -8.41
C ILE A 267 5.84 22.32 -7.67
N GLU A 268 5.41 23.57 -7.91
CA GLU A 268 4.17 24.10 -7.33
C GLU A 268 2.93 23.35 -7.83
N SER A 269 2.84 23.03 -9.14
CA SER A 269 1.71 22.27 -9.70
C SER A 269 1.60 20.86 -9.12
N ASN A 270 2.71 20.13 -9.01
CA ASN A 270 2.71 18.78 -8.42
C ASN A 270 2.30 18.80 -6.93
N ASN A 271 2.68 19.86 -6.21
CA ASN A 271 2.27 20.05 -4.82
C ASN A 271 0.75 20.32 -4.73
N VAL A 272 0.18 21.08 -5.67
CA VAL A 272 -1.26 21.35 -5.72
C VAL A 272 -2.07 20.07 -6.00
N GLU A 273 -1.66 19.25 -6.96
CA GLU A 273 -2.34 18.00 -7.30
C GLU A 273 -2.33 17.00 -6.13
N SER A 274 -1.16 16.83 -5.51
CA SER A 274 -0.97 15.97 -4.34
C SER A 274 -1.86 16.40 -3.17
N VAL A 275 -1.91 17.70 -2.90
CA VAL A 275 -2.71 18.27 -1.80
C VAL A 275 -4.21 18.13 -2.08
N ALA A 276 -4.65 18.30 -3.33
CA ALA A 276 -6.07 18.22 -3.68
C ALA A 276 -6.67 16.85 -3.37
N ARG A 277 -5.94 15.76 -3.66
CA ARG A 277 -6.45 14.41 -3.45
C ARG A 277 -6.47 14.01 -1.97
N PHE A 278 -5.45 14.37 -1.21
CA PHE A 278 -5.46 14.13 0.23
C PHE A 278 -6.58 14.92 0.93
N ASN A 279 -6.79 16.18 0.55
CA ASN A 279 -7.89 16.99 1.08
C ASN A 279 -9.25 16.37 0.79
N TYR A 280 -9.44 15.76 -0.39
CA TYR A 280 -10.69 15.04 -0.68
C TYR A 280 -10.99 13.93 0.34
N PHE A 281 -9.99 13.12 0.71
CA PHE A 281 -10.15 12.08 1.74
C PHE A 281 -10.42 12.68 3.13
N LEU A 282 -9.67 13.72 3.49
CA LEU A 282 -9.79 14.37 4.79
C LEU A 282 -11.15 15.06 4.96
N ASP A 283 -11.62 15.77 3.94
CA ASP A 283 -12.91 16.49 3.95
C ASP A 283 -14.08 15.52 4.14
N HIS A 284 -14.09 14.39 3.44
CA HIS A 284 -15.12 13.36 3.59
C HIS A 284 -15.11 12.75 4.99
N LEU A 285 -13.91 12.45 5.48
CA LEU A 285 -13.74 11.86 6.80
C LEU A 285 -14.21 12.82 7.89
N GLN A 286 -13.81 14.09 7.83
CA GLN A 286 -14.22 15.14 8.77
C GLN A 286 -15.73 15.34 8.73
N LEU A 287 -16.33 15.50 7.54
CA LEU A 287 -17.77 15.69 7.40
C LEU A 287 -18.57 14.52 7.99
N SER A 288 -18.11 13.28 7.77
CA SER A 288 -18.80 12.11 8.29
C SER A 288 -18.60 11.90 9.79
N ILE A 289 -17.46 12.34 10.35
CA ILE A 289 -17.26 12.41 11.80
C ILE A 289 -18.19 13.45 12.41
N GLU A 290 -18.29 14.66 11.83
CA GLU A 290 -19.20 15.72 12.31
C GLU A 290 -20.64 15.23 12.41
N LYS A 291 -21.16 14.62 11.33
CA LYS A 291 -22.51 14.03 11.31
C LYS A 291 -22.69 12.90 12.32
N THR A 292 -21.63 12.14 12.59
CA THR A 292 -21.67 11.07 13.59
C THR A 292 -21.72 11.63 15.01
N ILE A 293 -21.00 12.73 15.27
CA ILE A 293 -21.05 13.47 16.55
C ILE A 293 -22.41 14.12 16.75
N GLU A 294 -23.10 14.57 15.70
CA GLU A 294 -24.48 15.07 15.80
C GLU A 294 -25.46 14.00 16.35
N VAL A 295 -25.24 12.72 16.01
CA VAL A 295 -26.02 11.59 16.54
C VAL A 295 -25.57 11.20 17.95
N PHE A 296 -24.26 11.21 18.19
CA PHE A 296 -23.63 10.79 19.45
C PHE A 296 -22.75 11.92 20.03
N PRO A 297 -23.35 12.91 20.71
CA PRO A 297 -22.62 14.08 21.21
C PRO A 297 -21.52 13.74 22.21
N GLU A 298 -21.60 12.61 22.92
CA GLU A 298 -20.55 12.16 23.86
C GLU A 298 -19.20 11.82 23.19
N LEU A 299 -19.18 11.64 21.87
CA LEU A 299 -17.93 11.41 21.11
C LEU A 299 -17.18 12.73 20.83
N SER A 300 -17.80 13.88 21.10
CA SER A 300 -17.20 15.19 20.87
C SER A 300 -15.93 15.37 21.69
N GLY A 301 -14.87 15.84 21.04
CA GLY A 301 -13.56 16.09 21.64
C GLY A 301 -12.61 14.89 21.66
N SER A 302 -13.12 13.65 21.58
CA SER A 302 -12.29 12.44 21.47
C SER A 302 -12.20 11.91 20.04
N LEU A 303 -13.29 11.98 19.28
CA LEU A 303 -13.34 11.54 17.89
C LEU A 303 -13.00 12.70 16.93
N TYR A 304 -11.90 12.59 16.19
CA TYR A 304 -11.51 13.58 15.18
C TYR A 304 -10.59 13.00 14.09
N ALA A 305 -10.46 13.74 12.98
CA ALA A 305 -9.46 13.48 11.94
C ALA A 305 -8.77 14.78 11.52
N LYS A 306 -7.45 14.77 11.46
CA LYS A 306 -6.59 15.90 11.06
C LYS A 306 -5.49 15.44 10.11
N ALA A 307 -4.95 16.38 9.35
CA ALA A 307 -3.74 16.15 8.57
C ALA A 307 -2.51 16.14 9.50
N THR A 308 -1.64 15.14 9.36
CA THR A 308 -0.32 15.17 9.98
C THR A 308 0.56 16.16 9.23
N VAL A 309 1.06 17.19 9.93
CA VAL A 309 2.01 18.16 9.38
C VAL A 309 3.42 17.69 9.74
N TYR A 310 4.19 17.30 8.72
CA TYR A 310 5.62 17.06 8.88
C TYR A 310 6.37 18.36 8.61
N ASP A 311 7.07 18.88 9.62
CA ASP A 311 8.01 19.99 9.42
C ASP A 311 9.20 19.48 8.61
N THR A 312 9.13 19.66 7.30
CA THR A 312 10.25 19.35 6.41
C THR A 312 11.23 20.50 6.55
N GLY A 313 12.23 20.35 7.42
CA GLY A 313 13.23 21.36 7.78
C GLY A 313 14.14 21.84 6.63
N GLN A 314 13.55 22.39 5.57
CA GLN A 314 14.19 23.17 4.52
C GLN A 314 13.32 24.38 4.14
N THR A 315 13.00 25.22 5.11
CA THR A 315 12.83 26.66 4.86
C THR A 315 14.21 27.33 4.96
N GLY A 316 15.02 27.12 3.92
CA GLY A 316 16.24 27.90 3.72
C GLY A 316 15.89 29.35 3.40
N ALA A 317 16.11 30.23 4.38
CA ALA A 317 16.27 31.68 4.27
C ALA A 317 15.05 32.52 3.82
N LYS A 318 14.36 33.09 4.81
CA LYS A 318 14.52 34.52 5.15
C LYS A 318 14.15 34.74 6.61
N GLU A 319 15.18 34.82 7.45
CA GLU A 319 15.12 35.69 8.62
C GLU A 319 14.83 37.11 8.12
N ALA A 320 13.57 37.53 8.25
CA ALA A 320 13.22 38.95 8.23
C ALA A 320 12.85 39.32 9.66
N LYS A 321 13.78 40.04 10.27
CA LYS A 321 13.73 40.65 11.60
C LYS A 321 12.39 41.30 11.94
N GLY A 322 11.88 40.95 13.11
CA GLY A 322 11.34 41.90 14.09
C GLY A 322 9.85 42.26 13.99
N GLY A 323 9.14 41.99 15.08
CA GLY A 323 7.92 42.73 15.46
C GLY A 323 6.65 41.87 15.54
N ASP A 324 6.22 41.67 16.78
CA ASP A 324 4.90 41.25 17.25
C ASP A 324 4.38 39.84 16.93
N SER A 325 4.21 39.11 18.04
CA SER A 325 3.46 37.87 18.18
C SER A 325 1.97 38.14 17.95
N ASP A 326 1.46 37.80 16.77
CA ASP A 326 0.04 37.56 16.56
C ASP A 326 -0.21 36.06 16.35
N VAL A 327 -0.92 35.50 17.32
CA VAL A 327 -1.53 34.18 17.29
C VAL A 327 -2.55 34.17 16.16
N ILE A 328 -2.27 33.46 15.07
CA ILE A 328 -3.28 33.20 14.03
C ILE A 328 -4.16 32.05 14.53
N GLU A 329 -5.21 32.41 15.27
CA GLU A 329 -6.36 31.55 15.51
C GLU A 329 -7.08 31.30 14.17
N ALA A 330 -6.89 30.13 13.57
CA ALA A 330 -7.75 29.65 12.49
C ALA A 330 -9.06 29.08 13.08
N ASN A 331 -9.86 29.93 13.74
CA ASN A 331 -11.23 29.64 14.16
C ASN A 331 -12.19 30.60 13.44
N GLY A 332 -12.48 30.29 12.17
CA GLY A 332 -13.42 31.01 11.33
C GLY A 332 -14.70 30.22 11.11
N SER A 333 -15.64 30.33 12.04
CA SER A 333 -17.06 29.95 11.95
C SER A 333 -17.64 29.92 10.51
N ARG A 334 -17.86 28.73 9.96
CA ARG A 334 -18.67 28.51 8.74
C ARG A 334 -20.19 28.51 9.01
N THR A 335 -20.61 28.65 10.27
CA THR A 335 -22.01 28.62 10.71
C THR A 335 -22.76 29.96 10.56
N SER A 336 -22.10 31.04 10.17
CA SER A 336 -22.72 32.38 10.08
C SER A 336 -23.16 32.79 8.67
N ARG A 337 -22.81 32.06 7.60
CA ARG A 337 -23.17 32.42 6.21
C ARG A 337 -24.44 31.77 5.65
N LEU A 338 -25.06 30.82 6.33
CA LEU A 338 -26.27 30.12 5.84
C LEU A 338 -27.60 30.67 6.38
N ARG A 339 -27.59 31.64 7.31
CA ARG A 339 -28.85 32.18 7.90
C ARG A 339 -29.52 33.32 7.13
N ASN A 340 -28.94 33.83 6.04
CA ASN A 340 -29.47 35.00 5.32
C ASN A 340 -29.98 34.74 3.89
N ILE A 341 -30.17 33.48 3.48
CA ILE A 341 -30.67 33.15 2.12
C ILE A 341 -32.14 32.64 2.13
N PHE A 342 -32.76 32.42 3.29
CA PHE A 342 -34.17 32.01 3.39
C PHE A 342 -35.06 33.01 4.14
N LYS A 343 -35.06 34.27 3.68
CA LYS A 343 -36.16 35.21 3.92
C LYS A 343 -36.47 35.97 2.64
N ARG A 344 -37.34 35.40 1.81
CA ARG A 344 -38.31 36.08 0.96
C ARG A 344 -39.43 35.13 0.61
#